data_AF-M0HSI5-F1
#
_entry.id   AF-M0HSI5-F1
#
_cell.length_a   1.000
_cell.length_b   1.000
_cell.length_c   1.000
_cell.angle_alpha   90.00
_cell.angle_beta   90.00
_cell.angle_gamma   90.00
#
_symmetry.space_group_name_H-M   'P 1'
#
loop_
_entity.id
_entity.type
_entity.pdbx_description
1 polymer ?
#
loop_
_entity_poly.entity_id
_entity_poly.type
_entity_poly.pdbx_seq_one_letter_code
_entity_poly.pdbx_strand_id
1 'polypeptide(L)'
;MVSIDRRTFLGVAGASVLGASSRCLGRAAVVPLRETDLDGVGMLPLNVQGDATIVTTHVVGHRGPDDVFAEKPVGLVVANQTASAAEMSISVERRDLLSWTSLYDARHSLAADTRINFVLRDPAAYRIRVSTPNHEDEMQIAKSEFDCNEKAFSLVATDEGIDQSSISTTMGCGL
;
A
#
# COMPACT_ATOMS: atom_id res chain seq x y z
N MET A 1 39.92 53.83 -38.62
CA MET A 1 39.14 54.66 -37.68
C MET A 1 37.77 54.03 -37.56
N VAL A 2 37.25 53.96 -36.33
CA VAL A 2 36.07 53.23 -35.85
C VAL A 2 36.34 51.75 -35.48
N SER A 3 36.08 51.52 -34.19
CA SER A 3 36.33 50.38 -33.32
C SER A 3 34.97 49.79 -32.90
N ILE A 4 34.99 48.72 -32.07
CA ILE A 4 33.91 48.16 -31.22
C ILE A 4 33.15 46.98 -31.89
N ASP A 5 32.95 45.78 -31.31
CA ASP A 5 33.22 45.26 -29.96
C ASP A 5 33.44 43.73 -29.97
N ARG A 6 34.15 43.23 -28.96
CA ARG A 6 34.31 41.82 -28.58
C ARG A 6 33.15 41.39 -27.68
N ARG A 7 32.59 40.19 -27.87
CA ARG A 7 32.08 39.38 -26.75
C ARG A 7 32.42 37.89 -26.91
N THR A 8 33.32 37.48 -26.04
CA THR A 8 33.72 36.11 -25.69
C THR A 8 32.60 35.44 -24.90
N PHE A 9 32.28 34.18 -25.19
CA PHE A 9 31.72 33.26 -24.19
C PHE A 9 32.49 31.94 -24.22
N LEU A 10 33.04 31.62 -23.05
CA LEU A 10 33.89 30.48 -22.73
C LEU A 10 33.14 29.16 -22.84
N GLY A 11 33.86 28.14 -23.30
CA GLY A 11 33.41 26.75 -23.28
C GLY A 11 33.39 26.13 -21.89
N VAL A 12 32.66 25.03 -21.79
CA VAL A 12 32.84 24.02 -20.75
C VAL A 12 32.91 22.67 -21.44
N ALA A 13 34.07 22.05 -21.36
CA ALA A 13 34.25 20.63 -21.59
C ALA A 13 33.85 19.88 -20.32
N GLY A 14 33.09 18.79 -20.48
CA GLY A 14 32.74 17.88 -19.38
C GLY A 14 32.42 16.51 -19.96
N ALA A 15 33.40 15.62 -19.96
CA ALA A 15 33.25 14.22 -20.29
C ALA A 15 32.70 13.46 -19.08
N SER A 16 31.66 12.65 -19.30
CA SER A 16 31.26 11.58 -18.38
C SER A 16 30.74 10.38 -19.18
N VAL A 17 31.58 9.35 -19.27
CA VAL A 17 31.16 7.99 -19.63
C VAL A 17 30.56 7.36 -18.37
N LEU A 18 29.26 7.01 -18.39
CA LEU A 18 28.68 6.09 -17.41
C LEU A 18 27.66 5.18 -18.09
N GLY A 19 27.81 3.89 -17.82
CA GLY A 19 27.20 2.79 -18.55
C GLY A 19 25.68 2.68 -18.44
N ALA A 20 25.10 2.17 -19.52
CA ALA A 20 23.71 1.75 -19.57
C ALA A 20 23.54 0.49 -18.70
N SER A 21 23.06 0.67 -17.46
CA SER A 21 22.36 -0.41 -16.78
C SER A 21 20.86 -0.19 -17.00
N SER A 22 20.28 -1.08 -17.81
CA SER A 22 18.85 -1.22 -18.02
C SER A 22 18.18 -1.62 -16.70
N ARG A 23 17.80 -0.64 -15.89
CA ARG A 23 16.87 -0.85 -14.78
C ARG A 23 15.46 -0.66 -15.33
N CYS A 24 14.75 -1.77 -15.51
CA CYS A 24 13.29 -1.76 -15.64
C CYS A 24 12.72 -1.23 -14.33
N LEU A 25 12.56 0.09 -14.24
CA LEU A 25 11.76 0.72 -13.19
C LEU A 25 10.32 0.31 -13.46
N GLY A 26 9.82 -0.64 -12.68
CA GLY A 26 8.39 -0.91 -12.58
C GLY A 26 7.69 0.42 -12.30
N ARG A 27 6.82 0.84 -13.22
CA ARG A 27 5.95 1.99 -13.03
C ARG A 27 4.88 1.60 -12.01
N ALA A 28 5.15 1.84 -10.73
CA ALA A 28 4.06 2.17 -9.83
C ALA A 28 3.64 3.60 -10.17
N ALA A 29 2.42 3.78 -10.69
CA ALA A 29 1.82 5.10 -10.81
C ALA A 29 1.58 5.63 -9.38
N VAL A 30 2.52 6.39 -8.84
CA VAL A 30 2.34 7.10 -7.57
C VAL A 30 1.41 8.27 -7.85
N VAL A 31 0.12 8.05 -7.66
CA VAL A 31 -0.88 9.12 -7.65
C VAL A 31 -0.75 9.85 -6.30
N PRO A 32 -0.60 11.19 -6.27
CA PRO A 32 -0.61 11.92 -5.01
C PRO A 32 -1.96 11.71 -4.31
N LEU A 33 -1.92 11.15 -3.11
CA LEU A 33 -3.09 10.89 -2.25
C LEU A 33 -3.83 12.20 -1.95
N ARG A 34 -5.12 12.29 -2.28
CA ARG A 34 -6.01 13.33 -1.73
C ARG A 34 -6.49 12.91 -0.34
N GLU A 35 -6.93 13.86 0.49
CA GLU A 35 -7.40 13.57 1.85
C GLU A 35 -8.64 12.65 1.87
N THR A 36 -9.53 12.81 0.88
CA THR A 36 -10.64 11.88 0.58
C THR A 36 -10.18 10.49 0.15
N ASP A 37 -8.89 10.32 -0.16
CA ASP A 37 -8.35 9.03 -0.56
C ASP A 37 -8.03 8.08 0.61
N LEU A 38 -8.10 8.59 1.84
CA LEU A 38 -7.78 7.89 3.09
C LEU A 38 -9.02 7.44 3.88
N ASP A 39 -10.23 7.66 3.36
CA ASP A 39 -11.44 7.07 3.91
C ASP A 39 -11.26 5.53 3.97
N GLY A 40 -11.27 4.96 5.18
CA GLY A 40 -10.97 3.54 5.46
C GLY A 40 -9.71 3.27 6.29
N VAL A 41 -8.83 4.25 6.50
CA VAL A 41 -7.63 4.12 7.37
C VAL A 41 -7.92 4.50 8.83
N GLY A 42 -9.12 4.99 9.13
CA GLY A 42 -9.48 5.51 10.45
C GLY A 42 -9.64 4.44 11.54
N MET A 43 -9.95 3.19 11.16
CA MET A 43 -10.07 2.09 12.11
C MET A 43 -8.81 1.25 12.17
N LEU A 44 -8.46 0.84 13.38
CA LEU A 44 -7.31 0.00 13.66
C LEU A 44 -7.76 -1.26 14.40
N PRO A 45 -7.50 -2.47 13.86
CA PRO A 45 -7.75 -3.71 14.59
C PRO A 45 -6.97 -3.78 15.90
N LEU A 46 -7.52 -4.49 16.89
CA LEU A 46 -7.01 -4.49 18.27
C LEU A 46 -5.60 -5.07 18.43
N ASN A 47 -5.18 -5.95 17.52
CA ASN A 47 -3.83 -6.51 17.52
C ASN A 47 -2.78 -5.56 16.92
N VAL A 48 -3.17 -4.38 16.42
CA VAL A 48 -2.22 -3.38 15.95
C VAL A 48 -1.96 -2.33 17.04
N GLN A 49 -0.71 -2.15 17.43
CA GLN A 49 -0.32 -1.09 18.36
C GLN A 49 -0.71 0.29 17.81
N GLY A 50 -1.38 1.10 18.64
CA GLY A 50 -1.93 2.39 18.23
C GLY A 50 -0.89 3.45 17.87
N ASP A 51 0.31 3.33 18.45
CA ASP A 51 1.47 4.19 18.24
C ASP A 51 2.45 3.65 17.18
N ALA A 52 2.14 2.53 16.54
CA ALA A 52 2.95 1.99 15.45
C ALA A 52 3.10 3.00 14.30
N THR A 53 4.35 3.27 13.92
CA THR A 53 4.69 4.28 12.92
C THR A 53 4.23 3.84 11.53
N ILE A 54 3.44 4.68 10.86
CA ILE A 54 2.99 4.43 9.49
C ILE A 54 4.14 4.76 8.54
N VAL A 55 4.66 3.73 7.86
CA VAL A 55 5.71 3.88 6.85
C VAL A 55 5.12 4.46 5.57
N THR A 56 3.98 3.92 5.14
CA THR A 56 3.28 4.35 3.93
C THR A 56 1.84 3.88 3.95
N THR A 57 1.02 4.50 3.10
CA THR A 57 -0.35 4.07 2.81
C THR A 57 -0.46 3.83 1.30
N HIS A 58 -0.95 2.65 0.93
CA HIS A 58 -1.26 2.30 -0.45
C HIS A 58 -2.77 2.31 -0.69
N VAL A 59 -3.20 2.84 -1.82
CA VAL A 59 -4.58 2.71 -2.30
C VAL A 59 -4.59 1.65 -3.39
N VAL A 60 -5.46 0.65 -3.24
CA VAL A 60 -5.59 -0.48 -4.15
C VAL A 60 -6.98 -0.47 -4.77
N GLY A 61 -7.03 -0.53 -6.10
CA GLY A 61 -8.26 -0.39 -6.87
C GLY A 61 -8.53 1.04 -7.36
N HIS A 62 -9.61 1.21 -8.11
CA HIS A 62 -10.02 2.48 -8.67
C HIS A 62 -11.54 2.64 -8.52
N ARG A 63 -11.95 3.48 -7.57
CA ARG A 63 -13.37 3.84 -7.41
C ARG A 63 -13.74 4.90 -8.43
N GLY A 64 -14.68 4.60 -9.32
CA GLY A 64 -15.24 5.57 -10.26
C GLY A 64 -16.17 6.58 -9.56
N PRO A 65 -16.51 7.71 -10.21
CA PRO A 65 -17.43 8.71 -9.66
C PRO A 65 -18.87 8.20 -9.49
N ASP A 66 -19.20 7.01 -10.01
CA ASP A 66 -20.53 6.40 -9.96
C ASP A 66 -20.70 5.40 -8.79
N ASP A 67 -19.63 5.02 -8.09
CA ASP A 67 -19.62 3.99 -7.03
C ASP A 67 -19.87 4.55 -5.60
N VAL A 68 -20.46 5.74 -5.49
CA VAL A 68 -20.40 6.55 -4.26
C VAL A 68 -21.45 6.17 -3.21
N PHE A 69 -22.40 5.28 -3.51
CA PHE A 69 -23.64 5.23 -2.73
C PHE A 69 -24.02 3.93 -2.00
N ALA A 70 -23.16 2.91 -1.89
CA ALA A 70 -23.52 1.74 -1.07
C ALA A 70 -22.37 1.06 -0.31
N GLU A 71 -21.17 0.98 -0.88
CA GLU A 71 -20.11 0.10 -0.36
C GLU A 71 -18.89 0.92 0.08
N LYS A 72 -18.55 0.88 1.37
CA LYS A 72 -17.39 1.57 1.93
C LYS A 72 -16.09 0.84 1.56
N PRO A 73 -14.97 1.56 1.44
CA PRO A 73 -13.67 0.94 1.24
C PRO A 73 -13.27 0.16 2.50
N VAL A 74 -12.46 -0.88 2.31
CA VAL A 74 -11.96 -1.72 3.40
C VAL A 74 -10.51 -1.36 3.72
N GLY A 75 -10.23 -1.11 5.00
CA GLY A 75 -8.88 -0.93 5.51
C GLY A 75 -8.15 -2.27 5.66
N LEU A 76 -6.86 -2.27 5.36
CA LEU A 76 -5.96 -3.39 5.64
C LEU A 76 -4.66 -2.84 6.24
N VAL A 77 -4.17 -3.46 7.30
CA VAL A 77 -2.93 -3.08 7.97
C VAL A 77 -1.98 -4.26 7.99
N VAL A 78 -0.75 -4.05 7.53
CA VAL A 78 0.34 -5.01 7.71
C VAL A 78 1.36 -4.37 8.63
N ALA A 79 1.62 -4.99 9.79
CA ALA A 79 2.50 -4.42 10.81
C ALA A 79 3.62 -5.38 11.20
N ASN A 80 4.77 -4.81 11.54
CA ASN A 80 5.83 -5.51 12.24
C ASN A 80 5.79 -5.11 13.71
N GLN A 81 5.47 -6.06 14.58
CA GLN A 81 5.51 -5.91 16.05
C GLN A 81 6.50 -6.89 16.69
N THR A 82 7.44 -7.42 15.89
CA THR A 82 8.62 -8.08 16.45
C THR A 82 9.50 -7.06 17.15
N ALA A 83 10.36 -7.52 18.05
CA ALA A 83 11.31 -6.66 18.76
C ALA A 83 12.39 -6.02 17.85
N SER A 84 12.42 -6.35 16.55
CA SER A 84 13.47 -5.91 15.63
C SER A 84 12.95 -5.65 14.22
N ALA A 85 13.82 -5.18 13.33
CA ALA A 85 13.45 -5.00 11.94
C ALA A 85 13.27 -6.36 11.24
N ALA A 86 12.24 -6.49 10.41
CA ALA A 86 11.93 -7.70 9.65
C ALA A 86 11.76 -7.39 8.17
N GLU A 87 12.30 -8.26 7.32
CA GLU A 87 11.96 -8.27 5.89
C GLU A 87 10.60 -8.93 5.71
N MET A 88 9.65 -8.21 5.12
CA MET A 88 8.29 -8.67 4.91
C MET A 88 7.95 -8.63 3.42
N SER A 89 7.55 -9.76 2.84
CA SER A 89 6.96 -9.79 1.50
C SER A 89 5.44 -9.72 1.64
N ILE A 90 4.83 -8.77 0.93
CA ILE A 90 3.39 -8.51 0.99
C ILE A 90 2.85 -8.63 -0.42
N SER A 91 1.86 -9.49 -0.61
CA SER A 91 1.08 -9.57 -1.85
C SER A 91 -0.39 -9.30 -1.57
N VAL A 92 -1.01 -8.50 -2.44
CA VAL A 92 -2.46 -8.24 -2.46
C VAL A 92 -2.97 -8.60 -3.84
N GLU A 93 -3.78 -9.64 -3.91
CA GLU A 93 -4.40 -10.13 -5.13
C GLU A 93 -5.91 -9.88 -5.06
N ARG A 94 -6.50 -9.52 -6.20
CA ARG A 94 -7.95 -9.42 -6.35
C ARG A 94 -8.47 -10.57 -7.19
N ARG A 95 -9.60 -11.14 -6.80
CA ARG A 95 -10.31 -12.15 -7.58
C ARG A 95 -11.10 -11.45 -8.70
N ASP A 96 -10.73 -11.73 -9.94
CA ASP A 96 -11.54 -11.44 -11.11
C ASP A 96 -12.37 -12.70 -11.48
N LEU A 97 -13.10 -12.67 -12.60
CA LEU A 97 -14.08 -13.71 -12.97
C LEU A 97 -13.54 -15.16 -12.87
N LEU A 98 -12.29 -15.39 -13.26
CA LEU A 98 -11.70 -16.74 -13.31
C LEU A 98 -10.30 -16.86 -12.68
N SER A 99 -9.66 -15.75 -12.33
CA SER A 99 -8.26 -15.74 -11.87
C SER A 99 -8.04 -14.78 -10.72
N TRP A 100 -6.90 -14.95 -10.04
CA TRP A 100 -6.35 -13.96 -9.12
C TRP A 100 -5.41 -13.05 -9.90
N THR A 101 -5.58 -11.75 -9.73
CA THR A 101 -4.76 -10.71 -10.36
C THR A 101 -3.99 -9.99 -9.27
N SER A 102 -2.66 -10.00 -9.36
CA SER A 102 -1.80 -9.28 -8.42
C SER A 102 -1.96 -7.77 -8.63
N LEU A 103 -2.33 -7.06 -7.57
CA LEU A 103 -2.45 -5.60 -7.55
C LEU A 103 -1.27 -4.96 -6.80
N TYR A 104 -0.67 -5.71 -5.88
CA TYR A 104 0.49 -5.32 -5.12
C TYR A 104 1.35 -6.55 -4.84
N ASP A 105 2.65 -6.45 -5.07
CA ASP A 105 3.63 -7.46 -4.69
C ASP A 105 4.97 -6.75 -4.46
N ALA A 106 5.37 -6.65 -3.20
CA ALA A 106 6.59 -5.97 -2.81
C ALA A 106 7.20 -6.55 -1.54
N ARG A 107 8.51 -6.36 -1.40
CA ARG A 107 9.24 -6.62 -0.15
C ARG A 107 9.60 -5.32 0.54
N HIS A 108 9.48 -5.30 1.85
CA HIS A 108 9.78 -4.15 2.69
C HIS A 108 10.65 -4.56 3.87
N SER A 109 11.63 -3.71 4.17
CA SER A 109 12.31 -3.74 5.46
C SER A 109 11.50 -2.88 6.43
N LEU A 110 10.75 -3.51 7.32
CA LEU A 110 9.95 -2.82 8.32
C LEU A 110 10.69 -2.82 9.65
N ALA A 111 10.94 -1.65 10.21
CA ALA A 111 11.48 -1.53 11.56
C ALA A 111 10.48 -2.07 12.60
N ALA A 112 10.95 -2.30 13.83
CA ALA A 112 10.07 -2.64 14.95
C ALA A 112 8.99 -1.55 15.13
N ASP A 113 7.78 -1.98 15.49
CA ASP A 113 6.61 -1.13 15.73
C ASP A 113 6.28 -0.20 14.55
N THR A 114 6.38 -0.73 13.32
CA THR A 114 6.00 -0.01 12.10
C THR A 114 4.93 -0.74 11.32
N ARG A 115 4.18 -0.01 10.50
CA ARG A 115 3.09 -0.55 9.69
C ARG A 115 2.98 0.07 8.31
N ILE A 116 2.43 -0.71 7.39
CA ILE A 116 1.94 -0.27 6.08
C ILE A 116 0.43 -0.37 6.09
N ASN A 117 -0.23 0.69 5.67
CA ASN A 117 -1.67 0.70 5.51
C ASN A 117 -2.04 0.49 4.04
N PHE A 118 -3.17 -0.15 3.81
CA PHE A 118 -3.79 -0.35 2.52
C PHE A 118 -5.26 0.07 2.59
N VAL A 119 -5.74 0.73 1.54
CA VAL A 119 -7.15 1.05 1.34
C VAL A 119 -7.62 0.29 0.11
N LEU A 120 -8.43 -0.74 0.32
CA LEU A 120 -9.03 -1.52 -0.76
C LEU A 120 -10.32 -0.81 -1.19
N ARG A 121 -10.39 -0.39 -2.45
CA ARG A 121 -11.51 0.44 -2.94
C ARG A 121 -12.56 -0.31 -3.73
N ASP A 122 -12.13 -1.30 -4.49
CA ASP A 122 -13.00 -2.01 -5.41
C ASP A 122 -13.66 -3.17 -4.68
N PRO A 123 -14.99 -3.25 -4.64
CA PRO A 123 -15.69 -4.36 -4.02
C PRO A 123 -15.45 -5.68 -4.75
N ALA A 124 -14.58 -6.51 -4.17
CA ALA A 124 -14.18 -7.80 -4.73
C ALA A 124 -13.70 -8.72 -3.62
N ALA A 125 -13.50 -10.00 -3.95
CA ALA A 125 -12.75 -10.86 -3.05
C ALA A 125 -11.25 -10.58 -3.20
N TYR A 126 -10.55 -10.42 -2.08
CA TYR A 126 -9.11 -10.22 -2.04
C TYR A 126 -8.43 -11.36 -1.31
N ARG A 127 -7.19 -11.61 -1.69
CA ARG A 127 -6.27 -12.48 -1.00
C ARG A 127 -5.02 -11.69 -0.67
N ILE A 128 -4.64 -11.71 0.59
CA ILE A 128 -3.49 -11.02 1.12
C ILE A 128 -2.56 -12.09 1.65
N ARG A 129 -1.31 -12.10 1.18
CA ARG A 129 -0.27 -12.96 1.77
C ARG A 129 0.82 -12.09 2.34
N VAL A 130 1.25 -12.44 3.54
CA VAL A 130 2.37 -11.82 4.21
C VAL A 130 3.34 -12.92 4.58
N SER A 131 4.61 -12.73 4.26
CA SER A 131 5.68 -13.63 4.68
C SER A 131 6.85 -12.86 5.27
N THR A 132 7.43 -13.42 6.32
CA THR A 132 8.72 -13.09 6.88
C THR A 132 9.70 -14.22 6.55
N PRO A 133 11.00 -14.15 6.91
CA PRO A 133 11.91 -15.28 6.69
C PRO A 133 11.50 -16.58 7.38
N ASN A 134 10.70 -16.50 8.45
CA ASN A 134 10.37 -17.63 9.30
C ASN A 134 8.89 -18.04 9.24
N HIS A 135 8.01 -17.13 8.84
CA HIS A 135 6.55 -17.33 8.88
C HIS A 135 5.90 -16.85 7.59
N GLU A 136 4.81 -17.50 7.19
CA GLU A 136 3.95 -17.07 6.09
C GLU A 136 2.51 -17.29 6.50
N ASP A 137 1.64 -16.35 6.13
CA ASP A 137 0.21 -16.47 6.35
C ASP A 137 -0.60 -15.80 5.23
N GLU A 138 -1.84 -16.27 5.06
CA GLU A 138 -2.79 -15.80 4.06
C GLU A 138 -4.11 -15.38 4.74
N MET A 139 -4.61 -14.21 4.39
CA MET A 139 -5.94 -13.72 4.73
C MET A 139 -6.77 -13.55 3.45
N GLN A 140 -8.05 -13.92 3.51
CA GLN A 140 -9.00 -13.62 2.45
C GLN A 140 -10.06 -12.65 2.95
N ILE A 141 -10.31 -11.60 2.17
CA ILE A 141 -11.37 -10.63 2.41
C ILE A 141 -12.44 -10.88 1.36
N ALA A 142 -13.65 -11.24 1.78
CA ALA A 142 -14.75 -11.50 0.85
C ALA A 142 -15.31 -10.20 0.27
N LYS A 143 -15.94 -10.28 -0.92
CA LYS A 143 -16.65 -9.12 -1.50
C LYS A 143 -17.72 -8.56 -0.55
N SER A 144 -18.38 -9.41 0.23
CA SER A 144 -19.40 -9.00 1.21
C SER A 144 -18.84 -8.14 2.34
N GLU A 145 -17.51 -8.04 2.49
CA GLU A 145 -16.91 -7.13 3.46
C GLU A 145 -17.03 -5.67 3.04
N PHE A 146 -17.25 -5.40 1.75
CA PHE A 146 -17.52 -4.07 1.22
C PHE A 146 -19.01 -3.78 1.34
N ASP A 147 -19.43 -3.35 2.52
CA ASP A 147 -20.81 -2.97 2.81
C ASP A 147 -20.87 -1.52 3.34
N CYS A 148 -22.01 -1.11 3.92
CA CYS A 148 -22.17 0.25 4.42
C CYS A 148 -21.33 0.55 5.69
N ASN A 149 -20.78 -0.48 6.33
CA ASN A 149 -19.96 -0.37 7.52
C ASN A 149 -18.52 -0.05 7.18
N GLU A 150 -17.85 0.67 8.08
CA GLU A 150 -16.40 0.74 8.02
C GLU A 150 -15.85 -0.58 8.53
N LYS A 151 -14.83 -1.10 7.84
CA LYS A 151 -14.12 -2.32 8.23
C LYS A 151 -12.62 -2.16 8.06
N ALA A 152 -11.87 -2.77 8.96
CA ALA A 152 -10.42 -2.87 8.84
C ALA A 152 -9.96 -4.28 9.23
N PHE A 153 -8.97 -4.78 8.51
CA PHE A 153 -8.31 -6.06 8.74
C PHE A 153 -6.83 -5.86 9.02
N SER A 154 -6.20 -6.82 9.69
CA SER A 154 -4.76 -6.76 9.97
C SER A 154 -4.07 -8.12 9.85
N LEU A 155 -2.81 -8.06 9.41
CA LEU A 155 -1.81 -9.12 9.50
C LEU A 155 -0.60 -8.54 10.24
N VAL A 156 -0.33 -9.05 11.44
CA VAL A 156 0.71 -8.51 12.33
C VAL A 156 1.77 -9.57 12.53
N ALA A 157 2.99 -9.30 12.07
CA ALA A 157 4.12 -10.17 12.37
C ALA A 157 4.58 -9.96 13.82
N THR A 158 4.64 -11.06 14.57
CA THR A 158 5.15 -11.16 15.94
C THR A 158 6.33 -12.14 15.97
N ASP A 159 6.97 -12.28 17.13
CA ASP A 159 8.09 -13.22 17.29
C ASP A 159 7.60 -14.69 17.24
N GLU A 160 6.30 -14.93 17.47
CA GLU A 160 5.66 -16.25 17.45
C GLU A 160 5.04 -16.63 16.10
N GLY A 161 4.74 -15.64 15.24
CA GLY A 161 4.05 -15.90 13.98
C GLY A 161 3.47 -14.65 13.31
N ILE A 162 2.36 -14.84 12.58
CA ILE A 162 1.58 -13.76 11.99
C ILE A 162 0.16 -13.85 12.55
N ASP A 163 -0.27 -12.81 13.24
CA ASP A 163 -1.60 -12.73 13.83
C ASP A 163 -2.58 -11.98 12.92
N GLN A 164 -3.79 -12.53 12.80
CA GLN A 164 -4.88 -11.95 12.02
C GLN A 164 -5.96 -11.34 12.92
N SER A 165 -6.47 -10.17 12.55
CA SER A 165 -7.62 -9.57 13.23
C SER A 165 -8.47 -8.73 12.29
N SER A 166 -9.67 -8.38 12.74
CA SER A 166 -10.57 -7.48 12.05
C SER A 166 -11.43 -6.67 13.02
N ILE A 167 -11.91 -5.53 12.56
CA ILE A 167 -12.87 -4.68 13.26
C ILE A 167 -13.87 -4.11 12.25
N SER A 168 -15.14 -4.01 12.67
CA SER A 168 -16.24 -3.48 11.86
C SER A 168 -17.10 -2.56 12.72
N THR A 169 -17.60 -1.47 12.14
CA THR A 169 -18.76 -0.78 12.71
C THR A 169 -20.01 -1.63 12.54
N THR A 170 -21.05 -1.35 13.31
CA THR A 170 -22.35 -2.01 13.17
C THR A 170 -23.43 -0.97 12.93
N MET A 171 -23.79 -0.77 11.67
CA MET A 171 -24.90 0.05 11.20
C MET A 171 -25.88 -0.83 10.43
N GLY A 172 -27.17 -0.50 10.48
CA GLY A 172 -28.15 -1.13 9.62
C GLY A 172 -27.98 -0.63 8.19
N CYS A 173 -27.46 -1.48 7.30
CA CYS A 173 -27.42 -1.19 5.87
C CYS A 173 -28.86 -1.27 5.31
N GLY A 174 -29.56 -0.14 5.33
CA GLY A 174 -30.88 0.00 4.73
C GLY A 174 -30.79 -0.04 3.20
N LEU A 175 -31.69 -0.80 2.57
CA LEU A 175 -31.90 -0.82 1.12
C LEU A 175 -32.61 0.45 0.63
#